data_AF-A0A1H0W7L5-F1
#
_entry.id   AF-A0A1H0W7L5-F1
#
_cell.length_a   1.000
_cell.length_b   1.000
_cell.length_c   1.000
_cell.angle_alpha   90.00
_cell.angle_beta   90.00
_cell.angle_gamma   90.00
#
_symmetry.space_group_name_H-M   'P 1'
#
loop_
_entity.id
_entity.type
_entity.pdbx_description
1 polymer ?
#
loop_
_entity_poly.entity_id
_entity_poly.type
_entity_poly.pdbx_seq_one_letter_code
_entity_poly.pdbx_strand_id
1 'polypeptide(L)'
;MALWQYTFHVLPRESLQFHSPNFVFSKNNEEFDDSPFWKAQQVKDVFFEDISLILPKETSWSKAINLYGNQESNCIEVLLENNLVLSVSFRIDFTSDYEGILNALIEFFIVKGLLMIDEELKIIPLNILAIKIIIENSPQYKKYKQFLSL
;
A
#
# COMPACT_ATOMS: atom_id res chain seq x y z
N MET A 1 6.16 -3.84 -12.46
CA MET A 1 4.74 -3.89 -12.02
C MET A 1 3.86 -4.24 -13.21
N ALA A 2 2.79 -4.99 -12.98
CA ALA A 2 1.84 -5.32 -14.04
C ALA A 2 1.12 -4.06 -14.53
N LEU A 3 0.69 -4.07 -15.78
CA LEU A 3 -0.01 -2.94 -16.40
C LEU A 3 -1.37 -2.66 -15.74
N TRP A 4 -1.98 -3.66 -15.12
CA TRP A 4 -3.32 -3.63 -14.55
C TRP A 4 -3.36 -3.43 -13.02
N GLN A 5 -2.22 -3.11 -12.41
CA GLN A 5 -2.10 -2.90 -10.97
C GLN A 5 -1.60 -1.49 -10.65
N TYR A 6 -2.07 -0.94 -9.53
CA TYR A 6 -1.54 0.29 -8.94
C TYR A 6 -1.00 0.02 -7.54
N THR A 7 0.16 0.56 -7.18
CA THR A 7 0.77 0.36 -5.85
C THR A 7 0.58 1.57 -4.96
N PHE A 8 0.29 1.30 -3.69
CA PHE A 8 0.32 2.29 -2.62
C PHE A 8 1.29 1.83 -1.53
N HIS A 9 1.88 2.79 -0.83
CA HIS A 9 2.62 2.56 0.41
C HIS A 9 1.76 2.95 1.61
N VAL A 10 2.03 2.32 2.75
CA VAL A 10 1.33 2.59 4.00
C VAL A 10 2.34 2.97 5.06
N LEU A 11 2.01 3.97 5.88
CA LEU A 11 2.83 4.41 7.00
C LEU A 11 2.01 4.61 8.27
N PRO A 12 2.60 4.47 9.47
CA PRO A 12 2.00 4.94 10.71
C PRO A 12 1.84 6.46 10.65
N ARG A 13 0.66 7.00 10.98
CA ARG A 13 0.46 8.46 10.98
C ARG A 13 1.42 9.16 11.93
N GLU A 14 1.69 8.56 13.08
CA GLU A 14 2.58 9.07 14.11
C GLU A 14 4.04 9.15 13.67
N SER A 15 4.45 8.43 12.61
CA SER A 15 5.82 8.51 12.10
C SER A 15 6.18 9.89 11.55
N LEU A 16 5.16 10.70 11.20
CA LEU A 16 5.35 12.06 10.66
C LEU A 16 5.32 13.15 11.75
N GLN A 17 5.04 12.82 13.00
CA GLN A 17 4.81 13.82 14.06
C GLN A 17 6.05 14.68 14.37
N PHE A 18 7.24 14.15 14.11
CA PHE A 18 8.51 14.86 14.32
C PHE A 18 9.05 15.51 13.05
N HIS A 19 8.28 15.49 11.96
CA HIS A 19 8.70 16.05 10.69
C HIS A 19 8.20 17.50 10.55
N SER A 20 8.93 18.28 9.75
CA SER A 20 8.51 19.64 9.41
C SER A 20 7.14 19.61 8.73
N PRO A 21 6.28 20.64 8.92
CA PRO A 21 5.05 20.79 8.14
C PRO A 21 5.27 20.74 6.61
N ASN A 22 6.48 21.08 6.15
CA ASN A 22 6.87 21.04 4.73
C ASN A 22 7.65 19.76 4.36
N PHE A 23 7.51 18.69 5.14
CA PHE A 23 8.16 17.43 4.83
C PHE A 23 7.66 16.87 3.50
N VAL A 24 8.61 16.44 2.67
CA VAL A 24 8.33 15.83 1.37
C VAL A 24 9.06 14.49 1.34
N PHE A 25 8.33 13.44 1.00
CA PHE A 25 8.90 12.13 0.75
C PHE A 25 9.79 12.17 -0.49
N SER A 26 10.88 11.43 -0.47
CA SER A 26 11.80 11.34 -1.61
C SER A 26 12.07 9.89 -1.96
N LYS A 27 12.40 9.66 -3.24
CA LYS A 27 12.90 8.38 -3.72
C LYS A 27 14.42 8.35 -3.62
N ASN A 28 14.97 7.21 -3.22
CA ASN A 28 16.38 6.90 -3.36
C ASN A 28 16.53 5.93 -4.54
N ASN A 29 17.28 6.33 -5.58
CA ASN A 29 17.45 5.52 -6.80
C ASN A 29 16.13 5.01 -7.41
N GLU A 30 15.14 5.91 -7.55
CA GLU A 30 13.80 5.61 -8.10
C GLU A 30 12.89 4.75 -7.20
N GLU A 31 13.34 4.32 -6.04
CA GLU A 31 12.55 3.55 -5.07
C GLU A 31 12.25 4.39 -3.83
N PHE A 32 11.07 4.18 -3.24
CA PHE A 32 10.71 4.79 -1.97
C PHE A 32 11.08 3.85 -0.83
N ASP A 33 11.98 4.30 0.05
CA ASP A 33 12.34 3.59 1.27
C ASP A 33 11.46 4.10 2.42
N ASP A 34 10.44 3.30 2.76
CA ASP A 34 9.52 3.58 3.85
C ASP A 34 9.99 3.01 5.21
N SER A 35 11.15 2.35 5.24
CA SER A 35 11.66 1.70 6.45
C SER A 35 11.98 2.62 7.63
N PRO A 36 12.47 3.86 7.45
CA PRO A 36 12.73 4.75 8.57
C PRO A 36 11.47 5.06 9.39
N PHE A 37 10.31 5.13 8.72
CA PHE A 37 9.04 5.45 9.35
C PHE A 37 8.50 4.30 10.22
N TRP A 38 8.73 3.06 9.79
CA TRP A 38 8.35 1.87 10.55
C TRP A 38 9.32 1.57 11.70
N LYS A 39 10.63 1.70 11.46
CA LYS A 39 11.68 1.46 12.47
C LYS A 39 11.50 2.34 13.71
N ALA A 40 11.10 3.60 13.52
CA ALA A 40 10.83 4.52 14.62
C ALA A 40 9.68 4.06 15.55
N GLN A 41 8.73 3.29 15.01
CA GLN A 41 7.53 2.86 15.71
C GLN A 41 7.63 1.45 16.30
N GLN A 42 8.60 0.65 15.85
CA GLN A 42 8.81 -0.74 16.31
C GLN A 42 7.52 -1.59 16.25
N VAL A 43 6.72 -1.41 15.19
CA VAL A 43 5.47 -2.15 14.99
C VAL A 43 5.79 -3.62 14.74
N LYS A 44 5.07 -4.52 15.42
CA LYS A 44 5.20 -5.96 15.23
C LYS A 44 4.24 -6.47 14.16
N ASP A 45 4.56 -7.62 13.58
CA ASP A 45 3.75 -8.26 12.53
C ASP A 45 2.28 -8.53 12.94
N VAL A 46 2.04 -8.86 14.21
CA VAL A 46 0.68 -9.07 14.79
C VAL A 46 -0.27 -7.89 14.55
N PHE A 47 0.27 -6.68 14.35
CA PHE A 47 -0.52 -5.48 14.03
C PHE A 47 -1.38 -5.64 12.77
N PHE A 48 -0.92 -6.48 11.84
CA PHE A 48 -1.52 -6.70 10.52
C PHE A 48 -2.27 -8.02 10.38
N GLU A 49 -2.38 -8.84 11.43
CA GLU A 49 -3.04 -10.15 11.35
C GLU A 49 -4.51 -10.05 10.94
N ASP A 50 -5.22 -9.00 11.36
CA ASP A 50 -6.64 -8.79 11.02
C ASP A 50 -6.87 -8.57 9.52
N ILE A 51 -5.83 -8.27 8.73
CA ILE A 51 -5.94 -8.19 7.27
C ILE A 51 -6.39 -9.53 6.69
N SER A 52 -6.09 -10.66 7.36
CA SER A 52 -6.55 -11.99 6.96
C SER A 52 -8.07 -12.12 6.81
N LEU A 53 -8.83 -11.24 7.46
CA LEU A 53 -10.29 -11.15 7.35
C LEU A 53 -10.76 -10.48 6.05
N ILE A 54 -9.87 -9.71 5.40
CA ILE A 54 -10.12 -8.95 4.17
C ILE A 54 -9.51 -9.68 2.97
N LEU A 55 -8.25 -10.09 3.10
CA LEU A 55 -7.48 -10.81 2.10
C LEU A 55 -6.81 -12.01 2.78
N PRO A 56 -6.99 -13.24 2.27
CA PRO A 56 -6.42 -14.43 2.90
C PRO A 56 -4.90 -14.33 2.96
N LYS A 57 -4.30 -14.84 4.04
CA LYS A 57 -2.85 -14.91 4.16
C LYS A 57 -2.32 -15.99 3.21
N GLU A 58 -1.35 -15.64 2.40
CA GLU A 58 -0.75 -16.52 1.38
C GLU A 58 0.74 -16.72 1.62
N THR A 59 1.30 -17.74 0.97
CA THR A 59 2.75 -18.04 1.07
C THR A 59 3.54 -17.09 0.18
N SER A 60 4.43 -16.28 0.77
CA SER A 60 5.35 -15.43 0.00
C SER A 60 6.62 -16.19 -0.41
N TRP A 61 7.25 -15.75 -1.51
CA TRP A 61 8.56 -16.25 -1.93
C TRP A 61 9.67 -15.96 -0.91
N SER A 62 9.47 -14.95 -0.06
CA SER A 62 10.38 -14.61 1.03
C SER A 62 9.73 -14.90 2.38
N LYS A 63 10.46 -15.56 3.28
CA LYS A 63 10.06 -15.73 4.69
C LYS A 63 9.98 -14.40 5.44
N ALA A 64 10.57 -13.33 4.89
CA ALA A 64 10.51 -11.99 5.47
C ALA A 64 9.25 -11.22 5.06
N ILE A 65 8.38 -11.77 4.20
CA ILE A 65 7.18 -11.08 3.73
C ILE A 65 5.95 -11.85 4.20
N ASN A 66 5.12 -11.19 5.00
CA ASN A 66 3.74 -11.61 5.20
C ASN A 66 2.92 -11.07 4.02
N LEU A 67 2.46 -11.99 3.16
CA LEU A 67 1.60 -11.68 2.02
C LEU A 67 0.14 -11.95 2.39
N TYR A 68 -0.73 -11.00 2.11
CA TYR A 68 -2.18 -11.16 2.17
C TYR A 68 -2.75 -10.91 0.77
N GLY A 69 -3.56 -11.83 0.24
CA GLY A 69 -4.04 -11.80 -1.13
C GLY A 69 -3.03 -12.38 -2.12
N ASN A 70 -3.11 -11.96 -3.38
CA ASN A 70 -2.32 -12.55 -4.47
C ASN A 70 -1.45 -11.48 -5.14
N GLN A 71 -0.13 -11.71 -5.26
CA GLN A 71 0.80 -10.78 -5.89
C GLN A 71 0.44 -10.45 -7.35
N GLU A 72 -0.25 -11.35 -8.05
CA GLU A 72 -0.74 -11.17 -9.42
C GLU A 72 -2.07 -10.39 -9.50
N SER A 73 -2.71 -10.11 -8.37
CA SER A 73 -3.97 -9.35 -8.26
C SER A 73 -3.93 -8.38 -7.06
N ASN A 74 -5.01 -8.29 -6.28
CA ASN A 74 -5.06 -7.48 -5.06
C ASN A 74 -4.23 -8.14 -3.95
N CYS A 75 -3.30 -7.40 -3.35
CA CYS A 75 -2.51 -7.90 -2.23
C CYS A 75 -2.01 -6.80 -1.30
N ILE A 76 -1.67 -7.19 -0.06
CA ILE A 76 -0.85 -6.42 0.87
C ILE A 76 0.42 -7.22 1.16
N GLU A 77 1.55 -6.54 1.11
CA GLU A 77 2.86 -7.07 1.50
C GLU A 77 3.34 -6.33 2.75
N VAL A 78 3.61 -7.09 3.81
CA VAL A 78 4.24 -6.59 5.03
C VAL A 78 5.63 -7.22 5.11
N LEU A 79 6.65 -6.40 4.83
CA LEU A 79 8.04 -6.80 4.94
C LEU A 79 8.46 -6.71 6.41
N LEU A 80 9.20 -7.71 6.88
CA LEU A 80 9.61 -7.88 8.26
C LEU A 80 11.12 -8.01 8.38
N GLU A 81 11.66 -7.46 9.46
CA GLU A 81 13.01 -7.69 9.95
C GLU A 81 12.93 -7.99 11.45
N ASN A 82 13.35 -9.18 11.87
CA ASN A 82 13.30 -9.60 13.29
C ASN A 82 11.92 -9.43 13.95
N ASN A 83 10.84 -9.80 13.25
CA ASN A 83 9.42 -9.64 13.65
C ASN A 83 8.94 -8.19 13.77
N LEU A 84 9.74 -7.22 13.34
CA LEU A 84 9.34 -5.82 13.22
C LEU A 84 9.01 -5.49 11.78
N VAL A 85 7.98 -4.67 11.60
CA VAL A 85 7.58 -4.16 10.30
C VAL A 85 8.69 -3.25 9.77
N LEU A 86 9.11 -3.53 8.54
CA LEU A 86 10.11 -2.76 7.81
C LEU A 86 9.49 -1.97 6.67
N SER A 87 8.48 -2.53 6.00
CA SER A 87 7.80 -1.86 4.88
C SER A 87 6.40 -2.41 4.74
N VAL A 88 5.46 -1.56 4.31
CA VAL A 88 4.10 -1.99 4.00
C VAL A 88 3.66 -1.35 2.69
N SER A 89 3.30 -2.20 1.75
CA SER A 89 2.71 -1.77 0.48
C SER A 89 1.51 -2.62 0.12
N PHE A 90 0.65 -2.09 -0.73
CA PHE A 90 -0.47 -2.86 -1.25
C PHE A 90 -0.72 -2.53 -2.71
N ARG A 91 -1.19 -3.53 -3.44
CA ARG A 91 -1.52 -3.46 -4.85
C ARG A 91 -3.01 -3.64 -5.04
N ILE A 92 -3.58 -2.78 -5.87
CA ILE A 92 -4.95 -2.90 -6.35
C ILE A 92 -4.92 -3.32 -7.81
N ASP A 93 -5.56 -4.43 -8.12
CA ASP A 93 -5.86 -4.87 -9.46
C ASP A 93 -7.14 -4.20 -9.93
N PHE A 94 -6.99 -3.16 -10.74
CA PHE A 94 -8.12 -2.34 -11.19
C PHE A 94 -8.96 -2.99 -12.29
N THR A 95 -8.63 -4.22 -12.69
CA THR A 95 -9.42 -5.04 -13.63
C THR A 95 -10.36 -6.01 -12.91
N SER A 96 -10.20 -6.13 -11.59
CA SER A 96 -11.08 -6.91 -10.71
C SER A 96 -12.18 -6.05 -10.09
N ASP A 97 -13.12 -6.67 -9.37
CA ASP A 97 -14.06 -5.95 -8.48
C ASP A 97 -13.36 -5.56 -7.16
N TYR A 98 -12.43 -4.61 -7.24
CA TYR A 98 -11.53 -4.25 -6.14
C TYR A 98 -12.14 -3.30 -5.09
N GLU A 99 -13.33 -2.74 -5.36
CA GLU A 99 -13.90 -1.68 -4.51
C GLU A 99 -14.21 -2.14 -3.08
N GLY A 100 -14.73 -3.36 -2.95
CA GLY A 100 -15.01 -3.96 -1.64
C GLY A 100 -13.74 -4.17 -0.81
N ILE A 101 -12.68 -4.68 -1.45
CA ILE A 101 -11.37 -4.86 -0.82
C ILE A 101 -10.82 -3.49 -0.39
N LEU A 102 -10.83 -2.51 -1.30
CA LEU A 102 -10.29 -1.19 -1.04
C LEU A 102 -11.03 -0.48 0.12
N ASN A 103 -12.36 -0.59 0.19
CA ASN A 103 -13.13 -0.05 1.32
C ASN A 103 -12.73 -0.69 2.66
N ALA A 104 -12.63 -2.02 2.70
CA ALA A 104 -12.23 -2.73 3.91
C ALA A 104 -10.79 -2.36 4.35
N LEU A 105 -9.88 -2.18 3.40
CA LEU A 105 -8.52 -1.71 3.69
C LEU A 105 -8.49 -0.27 4.21
N ILE A 106 -9.29 0.62 3.62
CA ILE A 106 -9.45 2.00 4.08
C ILE A 106 -9.92 2.02 5.54
N GLU A 107 -10.95 1.24 5.87
CA GLU A 107 -11.45 1.13 7.25
C GLU A 107 -10.37 0.62 8.21
N PHE A 108 -9.65 -0.44 7.82
CA PHE A 108 -8.53 -0.96 8.59
C PHE A 108 -7.46 0.11 8.82
N PHE A 109 -7.08 0.87 7.79
CA PHE A 109 -6.09 1.95 7.90
C PHE A 109 -6.56 3.09 8.81
N ILE A 110 -7.84 3.46 8.76
CA ILE A 110 -8.42 4.46 9.66
C ILE A 110 -8.33 3.98 11.12
N VAL A 111 -8.80 2.76 11.39
CA VAL A 111 -8.82 2.18 12.75
C VAL A 111 -7.43 2.04 13.34
N LYS A 112 -6.45 1.65 12.51
CA LYS A 112 -5.06 1.44 12.93
C LYS A 112 -4.21 2.71 12.89
N GLY A 113 -4.79 3.88 12.55
CA GLY A 113 -4.07 5.16 12.54
C GLY A 113 -2.99 5.23 11.46
N LEU A 114 -3.22 4.62 10.30
CA LEU A 114 -2.29 4.61 9.18
C LEU A 114 -2.60 5.71 8.16
N LEU A 115 -1.61 5.96 7.30
CA LEU A 115 -1.66 6.85 6.15
C LEU A 115 -1.39 6.04 4.88
N MET A 116 -1.96 6.49 3.77
CA MET A 116 -1.71 5.95 2.44
C MET A 116 -0.89 6.94 1.63
N ILE A 117 0.06 6.43 0.86
CA ILE A 117 0.94 7.19 -0.02
C ILE A 117 0.85 6.59 -1.43
N ASP A 118 0.70 7.43 -2.44
CA ASP A 118 0.67 7.01 -3.84
C ASP A 118 2.07 6.85 -4.46
N GLU A 119 2.16 6.45 -5.72
CA GLU A 119 3.44 6.26 -6.42
C GLU A 119 4.20 7.58 -6.66
N GLU A 120 3.51 8.72 -6.55
CA GLU A 120 4.07 10.08 -6.61
C GLU A 120 4.50 10.60 -5.23
N LEU A 121 4.41 9.74 -4.20
CA LEU A 121 4.74 10.02 -2.80
C LEU A 121 3.89 11.12 -2.16
N LYS A 122 2.64 11.24 -2.60
CA LYS A 122 1.64 12.12 -1.99
C LYS A 122 0.83 11.34 -0.98
N ILE A 123 0.54 11.97 0.16
CA ILE A 123 -0.39 11.42 1.14
C ILE A 123 -1.79 11.51 0.56
N ILE A 124 -2.49 10.38 0.52
CA ILE A 124 -3.80 10.26 -0.09
C ILE A 124 -4.88 10.22 1.00
N PRO A 125 -6.00 10.96 0.83
CA PRO A 125 -7.17 10.80 1.68
C PRO A 125 -7.65 9.35 1.67
N LEU A 126 -7.91 8.78 2.84
CA LEU A 126 -8.50 7.44 3.00
C LEU A 126 -9.99 7.47 2.61
N ASN A 127 -10.23 7.66 1.31
CA ASN A 127 -11.54 7.84 0.70
C ASN A 127 -11.54 7.17 -0.69
N ILE A 128 -12.52 6.31 -0.93
CA ILE A 128 -12.57 5.51 -2.16
C ILE A 128 -12.67 6.35 -3.43
N LEU A 129 -13.39 7.48 -3.42
CA LEU A 129 -13.52 8.34 -4.61
C LEU A 129 -12.18 9.00 -4.96
N ALA A 130 -11.45 9.48 -3.96
CA ALA A 130 -10.13 10.06 -4.16
C ALA A 130 -9.14 9.03 -4.72
N ILE A 131 -9.16 7.82 -4.15
CA ILE A 131 -8.26 6.72 -4.57
C ILE A 131 -8.59 6.25 -6.00
N LYS A 132 -9.87 6.13 -6.35
CA LYS A 132 -10.30 5.83 -7.72
C LYS A 132 -9.77 6.84 -8.73
N ILE A 133 -9.90 8.13 -8.43
CA ILE A 133 -9.40 9.20 -9.30
C ILE A 133 -7.89 9.06 -9.52
N ILE A 134 -7.13 8.69 -8.49
CA ILE A 134 -5.68 8.46 -8.60
C ILE A 134 -5.38 7.27 -9.52
N ILE A 135 -6.06 6.14 -9.30
CA ILE A 135 -5.90 4.94 -10.15
C ILE A 135 -6.24 5.27 -11.60
N GLU A 136 -7.38 5.92 -11.87
CA GLU A 136 -7.83 6.25 -13.23
C GLU A 136 -6.90 7.25 -13.94
N ASN A 137 -6.24 8.13 -13.18
CA ASN A 137 -5.28 9.08 -13.74
C ASN A 137 -3.86 8.54 -13.87
N SER A 138 -3.59 7.34 -13.33
CA SER A 138 -2.28 6.70 -13.38
C SER A 138 -1.82 6.39 -14.80
N PRO A 139 -0.49 6.40 -15.07
CA PRO A 139 0.05 5.93 -16.34
C PRO A 139 -0.36 4.49 -16.70
N GLN A 140 -0.47 3.62 -15.70
CA GLN A 140 -0.84 2.21 -15.81
C GLN A 140 -2.25 2.08 -16.38
N TYR A 141 -3.23 2.75 -15.75
CA TYR A 141 -4.62 2.71 -16.18
C TYR A 141 -4.81 3.30 -17.57
N LYS A 142 -4.16 4.44 -17.86
CA LYS A 142 -4.21 5.08 -19.19
C LYS A 142 -3.68 4.15 -20.28
N LYS A 143 -2.53 3.50 -20.04
CA LYS A 143 -1.99 2.53 -20.99
C LYS A 143 -2.91 1.31 -21.14
N TYR A 144 -3.44 0.76 -20.04
CA TYR A 144 -4.41 -0.35 -20.09
C TYR A 144 -5.63 -0.01 -20.96
N LYS A 145 -6.21 1.19 -20.80
CA LYS A 145 -7.32 1.65 -21.63
C LYS A 145 -6.96 1.79 -23.10
N GLN A 146 -5.75 2.24 -23.41
CA GLN A 146 -5.26 2.29 -24.79
C GLN A 146 -5.16 0.88 -25.41
N PHE A 147 -4.68 -0.11 -24.66
CA PHE A 147 -4.62 -1.50 -25.12
C PHE A 147 -5.99 -2.10 -25.42
N LEU A 148 -7.02 -1.77 -24.62
CA LEU A 148 -8.39 -2.26 -24.85
C LEU A 148 -9.11 -1.56 -26.02
N SER A 149 -8.60 -0.42 -26.48
CA SER A 149 -9.17 0.34 -27.60
C SER A 149 -8.60 -0.06 -28.97
N LEU A 150 -7.67 -1.01 -28.99
CA LEU A 150 -7.09 -1.64 -30.18
C LEU A 150 -7.82 -2.95 -30.50
#